data_AF-A0A452DTI8-F1
#
_entry.id   AF-A0A452DTI8-F1
#
_cell.length_a   1.000
_cell.length_b   1.000
_cell.length_c   1.000
_cell.angle_alpha   90.00
_cell.angle_beta   90.00
_cell.angle_gamma   90.00
#
_symmetry.space_group_name_H-M   'P 1'
#
loop_
_entity.id
_entity.type
_entity.pdbx_description
1 polymer ?
#
loop_
_entity_poly.entity_id
_entity_poly.type
_entity_poly.pdbx_seq_one_letter_code
_entity_poly.pdbx_strand_id
1 'polypeptide(L)'
;MMAATAAARLRAGTRRAPALCRMPWLPLMLVMAAAAATSEQQVPLVLWSSDRGLWAPAADTHEGHITSDMQLSTYLDPALELGPRNVLLFLQDKLSIEDFTAYGGVFGNKQDSAFSNLENALDLAPSSLVLPAVDWYAISTLTTYLQEKLRASPLHVDLATLQELKLNASIPALLLIHLPYTASSGLMAPKEVLMGNDEVIGQVLSTLKSEDIPYTAALTAVRPSRVARDVAMVTGGLGRQLLQRTVAPPAINAPVSYNDTAPRILFWAQNFSVAYREHWEDLTSRTFGVQDLNLTGSSWNDSIARLVLTYDSLFGTMVTFKFTLANRFYRVSARYWFTLENLEIHSNGSVAYFNASQVTGPSIYSFHCEHVSSENEDGNLLVPDTQPSLWQMTFRDFQIQAFNVTGEQFSYASDCAGFFSPGIWMGLLTSLFMLFIFTYGLHMILSLKTMDRFDDHKGPTITLTQIV
;
A
#
# COMPACT_ATOMS: atom_id res chain seq x y z
N MET A 1 56.59 -39.30 -48.25
CA MET A 1 56.55 -37.91 -47.77
C MET A 1 55.41 -37.84 -46.77
N MET A 2 55.72 -37.90 -45.46
CA MET A 2 55.81 -36.75 -44.53
C MET A 2 54.43 -36.23 -44.12
N ALA A 3 54.08 -35.98 -42.85
CA ALA A 3 54.75 -36.16 -41.57
C ALA A 3 53.75 -35.89 -40.43
N ALA A 4 54.05 -36.46 -39.26
CA ALA A 4 53.87 -35.93 -37.92
C ALA A 4 52.45 -35.56 -37.39
N THR A 5 51.85 -36.51 -36.68
CA THR A 5 51.05 -36.23 -35.48
C THR A 5 52.01 -36.04 -34.30
N ALA A 6 52.07 -34.83 -33.74
CA ALA A 6 52.88 -34.53 -32.57
C ALA A 6 52.14 -34.89 -31.27
N ALA A 7 52.81 -35.68 -30.44
CA ALA A 7 52.42 -35.98 -29.07
C ALA A 7 52.88 -34.86 -28.11
N ALA A 8 52.13 -34.60 -27.05
CA ALA A 8 52.66 -34.01 -25.82
C ALA A 8 51.89 -34.50 -24.59
N ARG A 9 52.59 -35.30 -23.76
CA ARG A 9 52.23 -35.66 -22.38
C ARG A 9 52.33 -34.44 -21.46
N LEU A 10 51.46 -34.34 -20.45
CA LEU A 10 51.75 -33.69 -19.15
C LEU A 10 50.77 -34.24 -18.10
N ARG A 11 51.21 -35.20 -17.28
CA ARG A 11 51.74 -35.07 -15.90
C ARG A 11 50.72 -34.54 -14.88
N ALA A 12 50.38 -35.43 -13.95
CA ALA A 12 49.63 -35.19 -12.73
C ALA A 12 50.24 -34.07 -11.89
N GLY A 13 49.37 -33.24 -11.31
CA GLY A 13 49.70 -32.25 -10.30
C GLY A 13 48.52 -32.08 -9.35
N THR A 14 48.59 -32.71 -8.19
CA THR A 14 47.76 -32.46 -7.02
C THR A 14 47.95 -31.01 -6.55
N ARG A 15 46.87 -30.22 -6.49
CA ARG A 15 46.86 -28.98 -5.68
C ARG A 15 45.54 -28.79 -4.93
N ARG A 16 45.75 -28.53 -3.65
CA ARG A 16 44.80 -28.28 -2.55
C ARG A 16 43.79 -27.18 -2.89
N ALA A 17 42.55 -27.40 -2.45
CA ALA A 17 41.55 -26.36 -2.29
C ALA A 17 41.95 -25.38 -1.17
N PRO A 18 41.67 -24.07 -1.32
CA PRO A 18 41.47 -23.19 -0.19
C PRO A 18 39.97 -22.97 0.06
N ALA A 19 39.65 -22.88 1.35
CA ALA A 19 38.33 -22.73 1.92
C ALA A 19 37.62 -21.43 1.46
N LEU A 20 36.35 -21.56 1.12
CA LEU A 20 35.44 -20.44 0.88
C LEU A 20 35.11 -19.78 2.22
N CYS A 21 35.50 -18.51 2.35
CA CYS A 21 35.15 -17.66 3.49
C CYS A 21 33.63 -17.49 3.61
N ARG A 22 33.19 -17.50 4.88
CA ARG A 22 31.83 -17.19 5.34
C ARG A 22 31.35 -15.83 4.83
N MET A 23 30.18 -15.81 4.18
CA MET A 23 29.34 -14.60 4.03
C MET A 23 28.22 -14.66 5.06
N PRO A 24 28.16 -13.76 6.05
CA PRO A 24 27.07 -13.69 7.02
C PRO A 24 26.01 -12.69 6.52
N TRP A 25 25.22 -13.04 5.49
CA TRP A 25 24.19 -12.15 4.93
C TRP A 25 22.89 -12.90 4.63
N LEU A 26 22.46 -13.79 5.52
CA LEU A 26 21.28 -14.63 5.33
C LEU A 26 20.14 -14.52 6.37
N PRO A 27 20.15 -13.61 7.38
CA PRO A 27 18.91 -13.29 8.09
C PRO A 27 18.29 -11.94 7.69
N LEU A 28 18.84 -11.20 6.72
CA LEU A 28 18.33 -9.85 6.38
C LEU A 28 17.16 -9.82 5.35
N MET A 29 16.79 -10.97 4.77
CA MET A 29 15.78 -11.03 3.69
C MET A 29 14.35 -11.34 4.14
N LEU A 30 14.06 -11.33 5.46
CA LEU A 30 12.74 -11.70 5.98
C LEU A 30 11.98 -10.59 6.74
N VAL A 31 12.42 -9.34 6.70
CA VAL A 31 11.73 -8.22 7.41
C VAL A 31 11.26 -7.08 6.49
N MET A 32 11.53 -7.11 5.19
CA MET A 32 11.16 -6.00 4.29
C MET A 32 9.75 -6.10 3.69
N ALA A 33 8.86 -6.95 4.21
CA ALA A 33 7.53 -7.21 3.64
C ALA A 33 6.38 -6.44 4.33
N ALA A 34 6.65 -5.43 5.15
CA ALA A 34 5.60 -4.61 5.78
C ALA A 34 6.02 -3.13 5.85
N ALA A 35 5.96 -2.44 4.70
CA ALA A 35 5.82 -0.98 4.62
C ALA A 35 5.71 -0.55 3.14
N ALA A 36 4.66 -0.99 2.47
CA ALA A 36 4.15 -0.27 1.30
C ALA A 36 2.96 0.57 1.78
N ALA A 37 3.25 1.60 2.58
CA ALA A 37 2.27 2.61 2.91
C ALA A 37 2.12 3.50 1.66
N THR A 38 0.92 3.50 1.10
CA THR A 38 0.47 4.46 0.09
C THR A 38 0.71 5.88 0.61
N SER A 39 1.11 6.78 -0.28
CA SER A 39 1.34 8.20 0.04
C SER A 39 0.02 8.85 0.40
N GLU A 40 -0.35 8.80 1.67
CA GLU A 40 -1.61 9.35 2.14
C GLU A 40 -1.31 10.43 3.18
N GLN A 41 -1.95 11.58 2.97
CA GLN A 41 -1.83 12.81 3.75
C GLN A 41 -2.51 12.62 5.12
N GLN A 42 -2.03 11.65 5.89
CA GLN A 42 -2.63 11.19 7.12
C GLN A 42 -1.75 11.53 8.32
N VAL A 43 -2.40 11.86 9.43
CA VAL A 43 -1.76 12.16 10.70
C VAL A 43 -2.38 11.27 11.77
N PRO A 44 -1.59 10.69 12.70
CA PRO A 44 -2.14 9.96 13.82
C PRO A 44 -2.84 10.90 14.81
N LEU A 45 -3.94 10.42 15.40
CA LEU A 45 -4.63 11.08 16.50
C LEU A 45 -4.74 10.11 17.68
N VAL A 46 -4.17 10.52 18.81
CA VAL A 46 -4.23 9.76 20.06
C VAL A 46 -5.06 10.55 21.06
N LEU A 47 -6.10 9.93 21.60
CA LEU A 47 -7.03 10.53 22.55
C LEU A 47 -7.01 9.72 23.85
N TRP A 48 -6.96 10.40 24.98
CA TRP A 48 -7.07 9.76 26.29
C TRP A 48 -7.77 10.68 27.29
N SER A 49 -8.44 10.10 28.26
CA SER A 49 -9.20 10.85 29.24
C SER A 49 -9.13 10.23 30.62
N SER A 50 -9.32 11.07 31.63
CA SER A 50 -9.39 10.70 33.04
C SER A 50 -10.72 10.02 33.41
N ASP A 51 -11.77 10.19 32.59
CA ASP A 51 -13.07 9.57 32.82
C ASP A 51 -13.21 8.21 32.14
N ARG A 52 -14.05 7.33 32.69
CA ARG A 52 -14.29 5.98 32.18
C ARG A 52 -15.39 5.97 31.12
N GLY A 53 -15.25 5.10 30.12
CA GLY A 53 -16.33 4.74 29.21
C GLY A 53 -16.76 5.82 28.22
N LEU A 54 -15.88 6.77 27.91
CA LEU A 54 -16.16 7.83 26.92
C LEU A 54 -16.12 7.33 25.48
N TRP A 55 -15.27 6.33 25.20
CA TRP A 55 -15.14 5.72 23.88
C TRP A 55 -15.45 4.22 23.97
N ALA A 56 -16.28 3.73 23.06
CA ALA A 56 -16.38 2.30 22.79
C ALA A 56 -15.11 1.85 22.02
N PRO A 57 -14.72 0.56 22.08
CA PRO A 57 -13.71 0.03 21.17
C PRO A 57 -14.12 0.40 19.75
N ALA A 58 -13.23 1.04 18.99
CA ALA A 58 -13.53 1.48 17.62
C ALA A 58 -14.07 0.27 16.84
N ALA A 59 -15.34 0.32 16.43
CA ALA A 59 -15.94 -0.72 15.65
C ALA A 59 -15.18 -0.83 14.32
N ASP A 60 -14.53 -1.96 14.10
CA ASP A 60 -13.98 -2.46 12.84
C ASP A 60 -13.30 -1.40 11.95
N THR A 61 -12.27 -0.73 12.45
CA THR A 61 -11.33 -0.01 11.57
C THR A 61 -10.43 -1.04 10.88
N HIS A 62 -10.76 -1.36 9.62
CA HIS A 62 -9.89 -2.17 8.78
C HIS A 62 -8.51 -1.51 8.64
N GLU A 63 -7.43 -2.31 8.56
CA GLU A 63 -6.08 -1.79 8.29
C GLU A 63 -6.09 -0.93 7.00
N GLY A 64 -5.62 0.31 7.09
CA GLY A 64 -5.62 1.28 5.98
C GLY A 64 -6.85 2.20 5.88
N HIS A 65 -7.77 2.18 6.85
CA HIS A 65 -8.89 3.13 6.88
C HIS A 65 -8.45 4.53 7.33
N ILE A 66 -8.71 5.56 6.52
CA ILE A 66 -8.50 6.97 6.89
C ILE A 66 -9.79 7.53 7.48
N THR A 67 -9.69 8.09 8.69
CA THR A 67 -10.82 8.74 9.36
C THR A 67 -11.09 10.11 8.72
N SER A 68 -12.30 10.30 8.18
CA SER A 68 -12.75 11.59 7.65
C SER A 68 -13.18 12.57 8.74
N ASP A 69 -13.36 13.84 8.38
CA ASP A 69 -13.91 14.91 9.24
C ASP A 69 -15.24 14.53 9.92
N MET A 70 -16.19 13.99 9.16
CA MET A 70 -17.49 13.58 9.65
C MET A 70 -17.36 12.41 10.64
N GLN A 71 -16.52 11.42 10.33
CA GLN A 71 -16.28 10.29 11.24
C GLN A 71 -15.59 10.73 12.53
N LEU A 72 -14.61 11.63 12.43
CA LEU A 72 -13.90 12.19 13.56
C LEU A 72 -14.85 12.91 14.53
N SER A 73 -15.82 13.65 14.01
CA SER A 73 -16.83 14.33 14.84
C SER A 73 -17.64 13.34 15.70
N THR A 74 -18.06 12.21 15.13
CA THR A 74 -18.75 11.11 15.84
C THR A 74 -17.92 10.50 16.97
N TYR A 75 -16.60 10.42 16.83
CA TYR A 75 -15.72 9.91 17.89
C TYR A 75 -15.47 10.94 19.00
N LEU A 76 -15.50 12.22 18.68
CA LEU A 76 -15.26 13.32 19.63
C LEU A 76 -16.52 13.71 20.41
N ASP A 77 -17.70 13.66 19.79
CA ASP A 77 -18.95 14.11 20.41
C ASP A 77 -19.25 13.46 21.78
N PRO A 78 -19.15 12.13 21.95
CA PRO A 78 -19.37 11.50 23.26
C PRO A 78 -18.38 11.99 24.31
N ALA A 79 -17.11 12.18 23.94
CA ALA A 79 -16.07 12.64 24.87
C ALA A 79 -16.25 14.10 25.29
N LEU A 80 -16.77 14.95 24.39
CA LEU A 80 -17.03 16.37 24.68
C LEU A 80 -18.34 16.60 25.44
N GLU A 81 -19.34 15.73 25.25
CA GLU A 81 -20.64 15.82 25.94
C GLU A 81 -20.62 15.19 27.34
N LEU A 82 -20.01 14.01 27.49
CA LEU A 82 -20.01 13.22 28.73
C LEU A 82 -18.71 13.37 29.52
N GLY A 83 -17.61 13.74 28.86
CA GLY A 83 -16.29 13.80 29.47
C GLY A 83 -16.00 15.13 30.18
N PRO A 84 -14.79 15.25 30.73
CA PRO A 84 -14.38 16.44 31.47
C PRO A 84 -14.29 17.65 30.55
N ARG A 85 -14.71 18.80 31.09
CA ARG A 85 -14.80 20.09 30.37
C ARG A 85 -13.43 20.71 30.06
N ASN A 86 -12.36 20.17 30.63
CA ASN A 86 -10.98 20.59 30.37
C ASN A 86 -10.39 19.73 29.24
N VAL A 87 -10.16 20.34 28.09
CA VAL A 87 -9.62 19.67 26.91
C VAL A 87 -8.22 20.21 26.62
N LEU A 88 -7.25 19.30 26.55
CA LEU A 88 -5.87 19.57 26.17
C LEU A 88 -5.63 19.09 24.74
N LEU A 89 -5.16 19.97 23.89
CA LEU A 89 -4.75 19.65 22.53
C LEU A 89 -3.24 19.87 22.40
N PHE A 90 -2.50 18.76 22.36
CA PHE A 90 -1.08 18.73 22.03
C PHE A 90 -0.94 18.69 20.51
N LEU A 91 -0.51 19.81 19.93
CA LEU A 91 -0.36 19.97 18.50
C LEU A 91 1.12 20.00 18.13
N GLN A 92 1.61 18.93 17.51
CA GLN A 92 2.96 18.87 16.98
C GLN A 92 3.04 19.49 15.57
N ASP A 93 4.17 20.09 15.23
CA ASP A 93 4.42 20.57 13.86
C ASP A 93 4.46 19.42 12.85
N LYS A 94 5.07 18.29 13.24
CA LYS A 94 5.26 17.10 12.41
C LYS A 94 5.17 15.81 13.23
N LEU A 95 4.29 14.90 12.82
CA LEU A 95 4.18 13.56 13.41
C LEU A 95 3.58 12.59 12.39
N SER A 96 4.15 11.39 12.27
CA SER A 96 3.54 10.32 11.48
C SER A 96 3.60 8.97 12.21
N ILE A 97 2.86 7.97 11.71
CA ILE A 97 2.85 6.63 12.30
C ILE A 97 4.25 5.97 12.26
N GLU A 98 5.06 6.32 11.26
CA GLU A 98 6.43 5.85 11.14
C GLU A 98 7.34 6.36 12.25
N ASP A 99 7.04 7.50 12.87
CA ASP A 99 7.84 8.00 14.00
C ASP A 99 7.60 7.15 15.25
N PHE A 100 6.36 6.70 15.47
CA PHE A 100 6.03 5.77 16.55
C PHE A 100 6.68 4.41 16.33
N THR A 101 6.71 3.89 15.11
CA THR A 101 7.35 2.60 14.83
C THR A 101 8.88 2.69 14.86
N ALA A 102 9.47 3.80 14.40
CA ALA A 102 10.91 4.01 14.38
C ALA A 102 11.50 4.32 15.77
N TYR A 103 10.80 5.12 16.58
CA TYR A 103 11.33 5.65 17.84
C TYR A 103 10.58 5.18 19.10
N GLY A 104 9.49 4.41 18.96
CA GLY A 104 8.71 3.89 20.09
C GLY A 104 9.22 2.58 20.70
N GLY A 105 10.39 2.07 20.29
CA GLY A 105 10.99 0.87 20.89
C GLY A 105 10.26 -0.45 20.61
N VAL A 106 9.41 -0.50 19.56
CA VAL A 106 8.57 -1.66 19.18
C VAL A 106 9.40 -2.94 18.94
N PHE A 107 10.67 -2.81 18.52
CA PHE A 107 11.56 -3.93 18.20
C PHE A 107 12.47 -4.38 19.37
N GLY A 108 12.01 -4.21 20.62
CA GLY A 108 12.68 -4.76 21.81
C GLY A 108 13.62 -3.80 22.55
N ASN A 109 13.79 -2.56 22.07
CA ASN A 109 14.56 -1.52 22.76
C ASN A 109 13.63 -0.54 23.52
N LYS A 110 12.85 -1.05 24.48
CA LYS A 110 11.92 -0.21 25.26
C LYS A 110 12.62 0.88 26.09
N GLN A 111 13.84 0.61 26.58
CA GLN A 111 14.63 1.58 27.35
C GLN A 111 15.05 2.81 26.54
N ASP A 112 14.94 2.74 25.21
CA ASP A 112 15.39 3.76 24.27
C ASP A 112 14.21 4.41 23.52
N SER A 113 12.99 4.24 24.05
CA SER A 113 11.74 4.79 23.50
C SER A 113 11.68 6.31 23.68
N ALA A 114 11.29 7.02 22.62
CA ALA A 114 11.11 8.47 22.66
C ALA A 114 9.79 8.91 23.32
N PHE A 115 8.84 7.99 23.54
CA PHE A 115 7.45 8.28 23.94
C PHE A 115 7.08 7.67 25.30
N SER A 116 8.03 7.64 26.23
CA SER A 116 7.87 6.95 27.53
C SER A 116 6.76 7.53 28.41
N ASN A 117 6.60 8.86 28.42
CA ASN A 117 5.57 9.53 29.22
C ASN A 117 4.19 9.37 28.59
N LEU A 118 4.11 9.39 27.25
CA LEU A 118 2.89 9.10 26.52
C LEU A 118 2.42 7.65 26.71
N GLU A 119 3.32 6.66 26.64
CA GLU A 119 3.00 5.24 26.92
C GLU A 119 2.43 5.09 28.34
N ASN A 120 3.10 5.68 29.34
CA ASN A 120 2.62 5.71 30.71
C ASN A 120 1.26 6.42 30.87
N ALA A 121 1.02 7.51 30.13
CA ALA A 121 -0.23 8.24 30.17
C ALA A 121 -1.40 7.40 29.63
N LEU A 122 -1.16 6.65 28.54
CA LEU A 122 -2.15 5.75 27.95
C LEU A 122 -2.43 4.54 28.83
N ASP A 123 -1.40 3.94 29.44
CA ASP A 123 -1.54 2.80 30.35
C ASP A 123 -2.30 3.17 31.64
N LEU A 124 -2.15 4.42 32.10
CA LEU A 124 -2.84 4.93 33.29
C LEU A 124 -4.25 5.47 32.98
N ALA A 125 -4.56 5.75 31.72
CA ALA A 125 -5.83 6.37 31.33
C ALA A 125 -7.01 5.39 31.44
N PRO A 126 -8.10 5.76 32.13
CA PRO A 126 -9.30 4.92 32.20
C PRO A 126 -10.05 4.77 30.87
N SER A 127 -9.83 5.67 29.91
CA SER A 127 -10.29 5.52 28.53
C SER A 127 -9.27 6.09 27.55
N SER A 128 -9.05 5.39 26.44
CA SER A 128 -8.14 5.77 25.37
C SER A 128 -8.68 5.37 24.00
N LEU A 129 -8.45 6.19 22.99
CA LEU A 129 -8.79 5.94 21.59
C LEU A 129 -7.59 6.30 20.71
N VAL A 130 -7.16 5.37 19.86
CA VAL A 130 -6.05 5.58 18.93
C VAL A 130 -6.58 5.47 17.52
N LEU A 131 -6.47 6.56 16.76
CA LEU A 131 -6.79 6.61 15.34
C LEU A 131 -5.46 6.70 14.57
N PRO A 132 -5.00 5.60 13.95
CA PRO A 132 -3.69 5.57 13.30
C PRO A 132 -3.60 6.48 12.07
N ALA A 133 -4.74 6.72 11.41
CA ALA A 133 -4.86 7.48 10.18
C ALA A 133 -6.07 8.41 10.24
N VAL A 134 -5.81 9.70 10.36
CA VAL A 134 -6.81 10.77 10.24
C VAL A 134 -6.41 11.68 9.09
N ASP A 135 -7.39 12.09 8.29
CA ASP A 135 -7.17 13.05 7.21
C ASP A 135 -6.59 14.36 7.78
N TRP A 136 -5.47 14.80 7.20
CA TRP A 136 -4.86 16.10 7.49
C TRP A 136 -5.89 17.25 7.51
N TYR A 137 -6.78 17.29 6.52
CA TYR A 137 -7.71 18.42 6.38
C TYR A 137 -8.70 18.44 7.55
N ALA A 138 -9.13 17.27 8.02
CA ALA A 138 -9.95 17.15 9.22
C ALA A 138 -9.23 17.72 10.46
N ILE A 139 -7.95 17.41 10.65
CA ILE A 139 -7.15 17.96 11.77
C ILE A 139 -7.01 19.48 11.69
N SER A 140 -6.88 20.05 10.50
CA SER A 140 -6.82 21.52 10.35
C SER A 140 -8.09 22.23 10.84
N THR A 141 -9.24 21.54 10.81
CA THR A 141 -10.54 22.04 11.31
C THR A 141 -10.85 21.64 12.76
N LEU A 142 -9.99 20.82 13.40
CA LEU A 142 -10.21 20.30 14.74
C LEU A 142 -10.27 21.40 15.81
N THR A 143 -9.36 22.38 15.74
CA THR A 143 -9.31 23.47 16.73
C THR A 143 -10.58 24.31 16.68
N THR A 144 -11.08 24.61 15.49
CA THR A 144 -12.36 25.33 15.30
C THR A 144 -13.55 24.51 15.77
N TYR A 145 -13.54 23.20 15.52
CA TYR A 145 -14.58 22.28 15.99
C TYR A 145 -14.67 22.24 17.53
N LEU A 146 -13.52 22.12 18.21
CA LEU A 146 -13.45 22.12 19.67
C LEU A 146 -13.90 23.47 20.25
N GLN A 147 -13.52 24.58 19.63
CA GLN A 147 -13.93 25.92 20.06
C GLN A 147 -15.46 26.10 19.97
N GLU A 148 -16.09 25.64 18.89
CA GLU A 148 -17.54 25.74 18.69
C GLU A 148 -18.31 24.89 19.72
N LYS A 149 -17.86 23.65 19.97
CA LYS A 149 -18.50 22.71 20.89
C LYS A 149 -18.32 23.09 22.35
N LEU A 150 -17.11 23.46 22.77
CA LEU A 150 -16.80 23.82 24.16
C LEU A 150 -17.24 25.25 24.51
N ARG A 151 -17.52 26.09 23.51
CA ARG A 151 -17.79 27.54 23.65
C ARG A 151 -16.69 28.27 24.43
N ALA A 152 -15.47 27.77 24.35
CA ALA A 152 -14.29 28.30 25.03
C ALA A 152 -13.24 28.71 23.99
N SER A 153 -12.62 29.87 24.18
CA SER A 153 -11.53 30.32 23.30
C SER A 153 -10.26 29.50 23.55
N PRO A 154 -9.53 29.07 22.49
CA PRO A 154 -8.29 28.32 22.65
C PRO A 154 -7.23 29.17 23.35
N LEU A 155 -6.78 28.73 24.52
CA LEU A 155 -5.68 29.35 25.23
C LEU A 155 -4.38 28.67 24.78
N HIS A 156 -3.48 29.45 24.17
CA HIS A 156 -2.14 28.95 23.84
C HIS A 156 -1.32 28.96 25.12
N VAL A 157 -0.85 27.80 25.54
CA VAL A 157 -0.19 27.63 26.84
C VAL A 157 1.25 27.19 26.65
N ASP A 158 2.16 28.04 27.13
CA ASP A 158 3.54 27.67 27.39
C ASP A 158 3.65 27.05 28.80
N LEU A 159 4.64 26.19 29.00
CA LEU A 159 4.83 25.47 30.27
C LEU A 159 4.84 26.39 31.50
N ALA A 160 5.45 27.58 31.39
CA ALA A 160 5.48 28.58 32.47
C ALA A 160 4.09 29.16 32.76
N THR A 161 3.28 29.40 31.73
CA THR A 161 1.92 29.93 31.90
C THR A 161 0.96 28.90 32.47
N LEU A 162 1.21 27.59 32.29
CA LEU A 162 0.37 26.53 32.84
C LEU A 162 0.39 26.51 34.38
N GLN A 163 1.56 26.74 34.99
CA GLN A 163 1.69 26.80 36.45
C GLN A 163 0.94 27.99 37.08
N GLU A 164 0.72 29.06 36.30
CA GLU A 164 -0.02 30.25 36.75
C GLU A 164 -1.53 30.12 36.51
N LEU A 165 -1.95 29.19 35.65
CA LEU A 165 -3.34 28.97 35.28
C LEU A 165 -4.05 28.08 36.31
N LYS A 166 -4.90 28.69 37.13
CA LYS A 166 -5.85 27.95 37.99
C LYS A 166 -7.01 27.42 37.15
N LEU A 167 -6.85 26.22 36.61
CA LEU A 167 -7.89 25.49 35.91
C LEU A 167 -8.97 25.06 36.91
N ASN A 168 -10.23 25.09 36.48
CA ASN A 168 -11.38 24.75 37.31
C ASN A 168 -12.16 23.62 36.63
N ALA A 169 -12.69 22.67 37.39
CA ALA A 169 -13.49 21.58 36.84
C ALA A 169 -14.85 22.04 36.25
N SER A 170 -15.33 23.22 36.63
CA SER A 170 -16.67 23.72 36.27
C SER A 170 -16.74 24.58 35.01
N ILE A 171 -15.62 25.17 34.57
CA ILE A 171 -15.57 26.07 33.40
C ILE A 171 -14.82 25.33 32.29
N PRO A 172 -15.39 25.20 31.08
CA PRO A 172 -14.67 24.56 29.99
C PRO A 172 -13.45 25.37 29.59
N ALA A 173 -12.30 24.70 29.57
CA ALA A 173 -11.03 25.26 29.13
C ALA A 173 -10.48 24.43 27.98
N LEU A 174 -10.13 25.11 26.88
CA LEU A 174 -9.43 24.52 25.75
C LEU A 174 -7.98 25.00 25.77
N LEU A 175 -7.06 24.11 26.09
CA LEU A 175 -5.63 24.39 26.22
C LEU A 175 -4.91 23.86 24.99
N LEU A 176 -4.36 24.77 24.18
CA LEU A 176 -3.57 24.42 23.01
C LEU A 176 -2.08 24.50 23.35
N ILE A 177 -1.40 23.36 23.28
CA ILE A 177 0.01 23.23 23.60
C ILE A 177 0.73 22.92 22.29
N HIS A 178 1.49 23.90 21.79
CA HIS A 178 2.23 23.76 20.55
C HIS A 178 3.58 23.10 20.82
N LEU A 179 3.81 21.95 20.22
CA LEU A 179 5.03 21.17 20.36
C LEU A 179 5.89 21.36 19.10
N PRO A 180 7.01 22.10 19.19
CA PRO A 180 7.79 22.45 18.02
C PRO A 180 8.48 21.22 17.39
N TYR A 181 8.65 21.26 16.07
CA TYR A 181 9.53 20.35 15.33
C TYR A 181 10.61 21.19 14.64
N THR A 182 11.59 21.67 15.41
CA THR A 182 12.69 22.48 14.91
C THR A 182 13.74 21.61 14.20
N ALA A 183 13.47 21.25 12.94
CA ALA A 183 14.53 20.86 12.00
C ALA A 183 15.25 22.09 11.41
N SER A 184 15.28 23.22 12.12
CA SER A 184 15.95 24.44 11.66
C SER A 184 17.45 24.34 11.95
N SER A 185 18.18 23.71 11.02
CA SER A 185 19.60 23.99 10.79
C SER A 185 20.62 23.67 11.90
N GLY A 186 20.39 22.68 12.77
CA GLY A 186 21.41 22.28 13.75
C GLY A 186 21.24 20.87 14.28
N LEU A 187 22.14 19.96 13.87
CA LEU A 187 22.72 18.79 14.56
C LEU A 187 21.92 17.86 15.51
N MET A 188 20.65 18.11 15.84
CA MET A 188 19.84 17.27 16.72
C MET A 188 19.12 16.19 15.91
N ALA A 189 19.13 14.96 16.40
CA ALA A 189 18.44 13.85 15.74
C ALA A 189 16.92 13.98 15.96
N PRO A 190 16.05 13.59 15.00
CA PRO A 190 14.59 13.65 15.16
C PRO A 190 14.06 13.00 16.44
N LYS A 191 14.76 11.95 16.90
CA LYS A 191 14.50 11.25 18.16
C LYS A 191 14.63 12.15 19.39
N GLU A 192 15.65 13.01 19.45
CA GLU A 192 15.89 13.89 20.61
C GLU A 192 14.81 14.97 20.73
N VAL A 193 14.31 15.45 19.59
CA VAL A 193 13.18 16.40 19.54
C VAL A 193 11.90 15.74 20.05
N LEU A 194 11.62 14.51 19.60
CA LEU A 194 10.45 13.76 20.06
C LEU A 194 10.54 13.43 21.57
N MET A 195 11.73 13.08 22.07
CA MET A 195 11.96 12.89 23.50
C MET A 195 11.72 14.17 24.31
N GLY A 196 12.18 15.32 23.83
CA GLY A 196 11.91 16.61 24.48
C GLY A 196 10.41 16.94 24.49
N ASN A 197 9.70 16.64 23.40
CA ASN A 197 8.25 16.83 23.33
C ASN A 197 7.50 15.89 24.30
N ASP A 198 7.94 14.64 24.45
CA ASP A 198 7.39 13.68 25.41
C ASP A 198 7.63 14.12 26.86
N GLU A 199 8.78 14.74 27.16
CA GLU A 199 9.07 15.32 28.48
C GLU A 199 8.11 16.46 28.80
N VAL A 200 7.82 17.34 27.85
CA VAL A 200 6.82 18.42 28.01
C VAL A 200 5.43 17.84 28.30
N ILE A 201 5.01 16.80 27.55
CA ILE A 201 3.74 16.10 27.81
C ILE A 201 3.73 15.55 29.25
N GLY A 202 4.79 14.87 29.67
CA GLY A 202 4.93 14.33 31.02
C GLY A 202 4.80 15.42 32.10
N GLN A 203 5.44 16.57 31.93
CA GLN A 203 5.36 17.68 32.85
C GLN A 203 3.94 18.26 32.94
N VAL A 204 3.28 18.49 31.80
CA VAL A 204 1.89 18.98 31.77
C VAL A 204 0.95 18.02 32.49
N LEU A 205 1.04 16.72 32.18
CA LEU A 205 0.20 15.71 32.83
C LEU A 205 0.49 15.58 34.33
N SER A 206 1.75 15.75 34.75
CA SER A 206 2.12 15.75 36.17
C SER A 206 1.49 16.91 36.94
N THR A 207 1.42 18.11 36.34
CA THR A 207 0.78 19.28 36.97
C THR A 207 -0.73 19.12 37.11
N LEU A 208 -1.40 18.55 36.11
CA LEU A 208 -2.83 18.25 36.19
C LEU A 208 -3.13 17.18 37.23
N LYS A 209 -2.24 16.19 37.36
CA LYS A 209 -2.35 15.14 38.37
C LYS A 209 -2.14 15.67 39.79
N SER A 210 -1.24 16.63 40.00
CA SER A 210 -1.05 17.23 41.33
C SER A 210 -2.23 18.08 41.77
N GLU A 211 -2.93 18.70 40.83
CA GLU A 211 -4.11 19.55 41.09
C GLU A 211 -5.45 18.76 41.05
N ASP A 212 -5.40 17.44 40.82
CA ASP A 212 -6.56 16.53 40.73
C ASP A 212 -7.65 17.00 39.76
N ILE A 213 -7.23 17.52 38.60
CA ILE A 213 -8.15 18.09 37.61
C ILE A 213 -8.48 17.01 36.57
N PRO A 214 -9.77 16.67 36.35
CA PRO A 214 -10.14 15.74 35.30
C PRO A 214 -9.98 16.42 33.93
N TYR A 215 -9.38 15.71 32.98
CA TYR A 215 -9.07 16.22 31.65
C TYR A 215 -9.27 15.18 30.55
N THR A 216 -9.50 15.67 29.34
CA THR A 216 -9.41 14.92 28.08
C THR A 216 -8.27 15.50 27.27
N ALA A 217 -7.33 14.66 26.86
CA ALA A 217 -6.16 15.06 26.09
C ALA A 217 -6.18 14.43 24.69
N ALA A 218 -5.71 15.20 23.71
CA ALA A 218 -5.57 14.81 22.32
C ALA A 218 -4.15 15.14 21.85
N LEU A 219 -3.46 14.19 21.25
CA LEU A 219 -2.17 14.38 20.58
C LEU A 219 -2.35 14.19 19.08
N THR A 220 -1.98 15.21 18.31
CA THR A 220 -1.99 15.18 16.84
C THR A 220 -0.95 16.13 16.27
N ALA A 221 -0.86 16.21 14.95
CA ALA A 221 0.04 17.14 14.28
C ALA A 221 -0.65 17.97 13.18
N VAL A 222 -0.29 19.26 13.14
CA VAL A 222 0.50 19.84 12.04
C VAL A 222 0.51 19.07 10.74
N ARG A 223 1.71 18.60 10.41
CA ARG A 223 2.07 17.82 9.23
C ARG A 223 2.44 16.37 9.50
N PRO A 224 2.37 15.47 8.51
CA PRO A 224 3.14 14.23 8.57
C PRO A 224 4.63 14.58 8.53
N SER A 225 5.43 13.89 9.34
CA SER A 225 6.88 14.08 9.38
C SER A 225 7.56 13.58 8.11
N ARG A 226 6.99 12.55 7.50
CA ARG A 226 7.36 12.01 6.19
C ARG A 226 6.22 12.22 5.22
N VAL A 227 6.30 13.32 4.46
CA VAL A 227 5.61 13.37 3.17
C VAL A 227 6.43 12.47 2.26
N ALA A 228 5.91 11.29 1.89
CA ALA A 228 6.43 10.62 0.70
C ALA A 228 6.43 11.69 -0.37
N ARG A 229 7.62 12.12 -0.86
CA ARG A 229 7.73 13.15 -1.89
C ARG A 229 6.64 12.83 -2.90
N ASP A 230 5.80 13.82 -3.22
CA ASP A 230 4.87 13.73 -4.33
C ASP A 230 5.67 13.23 -5.52
N VAL A 231 5.63 11.92 -5.74
CA VAL A 231 5.73 11.36 -7.06
C VAL A 231 4.42 11.87 -7.62
N ALA A 232 4.49 13.07 -8.21
CA ALA A 232 3.45 13.58 -9.08
C ALA A 232 2.98 12.35 -9.85
N MET A 233 1.73 11.98 -9.59
CA MET A 233 1.09 10.75 -10.01
C MET A 233 1.24 10.67 -11.52
N VAL A 234 2.37 10.10 -11.96
CA VAL A 234 2.50 9.52 -13.26
C VAL A 234 1.71 8.25 -13.10
N THR A 235 0.44 8.33 -13.49
CA THR A 235 -0.30 7.19 -14.00
C THR A 235 0.63 6.47 -14.99
N GLY A 236 1.31 5.44 -14.49
CA GLY A 236 2.42 4.79 -15.15
C GLY A 236 3.00 3.73 -14.22
N GLY A 237 2.32 2.59 -14.20
CA GLY A 237 2.82 1.27 -13.79
C GLY A 237 3.52 1.16 -12.43
N LEU A 238 2.84 0.57 -11.45
CA LEU A 238 3.51 -0.15 -10.34
C LEU A 238 4.13 -1.46 -10.86
N GLY A 239 5.15 -1.33 -11.71
CA GLY A 239 6.10 -2.39 -12.03
C GLY A 239 7.33 -2.28 -11.14
N ARG A 240 7.87 -3.42 -10.71
CA ARG A 240 9.10 -3.53 -9.88
C ARG A 240 10.25 -2.69 -10.48
N GLN A 241 10.52 -1.53 -9.89
CA GLN A 241 11.56 -0.62 -10.36
C GLN A 241 12.82 -0.74 -9.50
N LEU A 242 13.75 -1.60 -9.92
CA LEU A 242 15.17 -1.42 -9.61
C LEU A 242 15.93 -1.51 -10.95
N LEU A 243 16.53 -0.38 -11.34
CA LEU A 243 17.33 -0.14 -12.55
C LEU A 243 16.56 0.09 -13.88
N GLN A 244 15.40 0.74 -13.85
CA GLN A 244 14.81 1.29 -15.08
C GLN A 244 15.44 2.66 -15.40
N ARG A 245 16.07 2.77 -16.57
CA ARG A 245 16.55 4.04 -17.14
C ARG A 245 15.34 4.94 -17.43
N THR A 246 15.33 6.16 -16.91
CA THR A 246 14.32 7.18 -17.22
C THR A 246 14.34 7.46 -18.73
N VAL A 247 13.39 6.88 -19.46
CA VAL A 247 13.03 7.32 -20.80
C VAL A 247 12.01 8.44 -20.63
N ALA A 248 12.20 9.54 -21.36
CA ALA A 248 11.38 10.75 -21.28
C ALA A 248 9.87 10.43 -21.36
N PRO A 249 9.00 11.16 -20.63
CA PRO A 249 7.57 10.90 -20.66
C PRO A 249 7.04 11.12 -22.10
N PRO A 250 6.47 10.09 -22.76
CA PRO A 250 5.77 10.30 -24.01
C PRO A 250 4.56 11.19 -23.76
N ALA A 251 4.17 11.98 -24.78
CA ALA A 251 3.03 12.88 -24.73
C ALA A 251 1.78 12.12 -24.21
N ILE A 252 1.26 12.55 -23.05
CA ILE A 252 0.09 11.95 -22.42
C ILE A 252 -1.12 12.40 -23.24
N ASN A 253 -1.52 11.56 -24.18
CA ASN A 253 -2.74 11.76 -24.93
C ASN A 253 -3.95 11.41 -24.07
N ALA A 254 -5.04 12.16 -24.22
CA ALA A 254 -6.27 11.92 -23.49
C ALA A 254 -6.87 10.53 -23.83
N PRO A 255 -7.55 9.86 -22.87
CA PRO A 255 -8.23 8.59 -23.15
C PRO A 255 -9.37 8.78 -24.14
N VAL A 256 -9.65 7.73 -24.93
CA VAL A 256 -10.84 7.69 -25.77
C VAL A 256 -12.05 7.53 -24.88
N SER A 257 -12.92 8.54 -24.88
CA SER A 257 -14.18 8.55 -24.14
C SER A 257 -15.36 8.42 -25.08
N TYR A 258 -16.15 7.35 -24.92
CA TYR A 258 -17.46 7.27 -25.56
C TYR A 258 -18.50 7.96 -24.66
N ASN A 259 -19.02 9.09 -25.17
CA ASN A 259 -19.94 9.96 -24.45
C ASN A 259 -21.32 9.90 -25.13
N ASP A 260 -22.35 9.60 -24.33
CA ASP A 260 -23.76 9.73 -24.75
C ASP A 260 -24.39 10.91 -24.01
N THR A 261 -24.62 10.75 -22.71
CA THR A 261 -25.03 11.83 -21.76
C THR A 261 -23.99 12.07 -20.65
N ALA A 262 -23.16 11.07 -20.39
CA ALA A 262 -22.01 11.06 -19.48
C ALA A 262 -20.96 10.10 -20.08
N PRO A 263 -19.67 10.19 -19.71
CA PRO A 263 -18.67 9.22 -20.13
C PRO A 263 -19.03 7.84 -19.57
N ARG A 264 -19.20 6.85 -20.46
CA ARG A 264 -19.60 5.48 -20.08
C ARG A 264 -18.51 4.44 -20.29
N ILE A 265 -17.64 4.68 -21.27
CA ILE A 265 -16.55 3.79 -21.63
C ILE A 265 -15.31 4.65 -21.82
N LEU A 266 -14.24 4.30 -21.11
CA LEU A 266 -12.92 4.89 -21.25
C LEU A 266 -11.96 3.81 -21.74
N PHE A 267 -11.16 4.16 -22.73
CA PHE A 267 -10.15 3.28 -23.31
C PHE A 267 -8.86 4.06 -23.55
N TRP A 268 -7.74 3.50 -23.10
CA TRP A 268 -6.42 4.08 -23.25
C TRP A 268 -5.36 3.00 -23.45
N ALA A 269 -4.33 3.32 -24.23
CA ALA A 269 -3.15 2.51 -24.39
C ALA A 269 -1.96 3.40 -24.77
N GLN A 270 -0.76 3.09 -24.27
CA GLN A 270 0.46 3.80 -24.68
C GLN A 270 0.90 3.41 -26.09
N ASN A 271 0.74 2.15 -26.47
CA ASN A 271 0.96 1.69 -27.84
C ASN A 271 -0.20 0.79 -28.26
N PHE A 272 -0.79 1.07 -29.40
CA PHE A 272 -1.77 0.22 -30.06
C PHE A 272 -1.28 -0.10 -31.47
N SER A 273 -0.76 -1.32 -31.66
CA SER A 273 -0.29 -1.78 -32.96
C SER A 273 -1.04 -3.02 -33.41
N VAL A 274 -1.30 -3.07 -34.72
CA VAL A 274 -2.06 -4.14 -35.35
C VAL A 274 -1.27 -4.65 -36.55
N ALA A 275 -1.20 -5.97 -36.68
CA ALA A 275 -0.60 -6.62 -37.82
C ALA A 275 -1.66 -7.31 -38.69
N TYR A 276 -1.52 -7.17 -40.00
CA TYR A 276 -2.24 -7.98 -40.98
C TYR A 276 -1.22 -8.67 -41.89
N ARG A 277 -1.20 -10.01 -41.90
CA ARG A 277 -0.26 -10.81 -42.73
C ARG A 277 1.18 -10.29 -42.60
N GLU A 278 1.67 -10.17 -41.36
CA GLU A 278 3.03 -9.74 -40.98
C GLU A 278 3.37 -8.25 -41.20
N HIS A 279 2.46 -7.45 -41.75
CA HIS A 279 2.64 -6.01 -41.87
C HIS A 279 2.07 -5.32 -40.64
N TRP A 280 2.95 -4.71 -39.84
CA TRP A 280 2.59 -3.97 -38.62
C TRP A 280 2.30 -2.50 -38.93
N GLU A 281 1.19 -1.99 -38.39
CA GLU A 281 0.80 -0.58 -38.41
C GLU A 281 0.55 -0.10 -36.98
N ASP A 282 1.07 1.08 -36.65
CA ASP A 282 0.87 1.72 -35.35
C ASP A 282 -0.33 2.68 -35.41
N LEU A 283 -1.36 2.38 -34.63
CA LEU A 283 -2.61 3.12 -34.55
C LEU A 283 -2.63 4.13 -33.42
N THR A 284 -1.61 4.16 -32.56
CA THR A 284 -1.58 5.00 -31.35
C THR A 284 -1.86 6.47 -31.64
N SER A 285 -1.14 7.03 -32.62
CA SER A 285 -1.29 8.44 -33.01
C SER A 285 -2.66 8.75 -33.61
N ARG A 286 -3.25 7.81 -34.34
CA ARG A 286 -4.58 7.94 -34.96
C ARG A 286 -5.71 7.80 -33.93
N THR A 287 -5.48 6.99 -32.89
CA THR A 287 -6.48 6.67 -31.86
C THR A 287 -6.53 7.73 -30.77
N PHE A 288 -5.37 8.14 -30.25
CA PHE A 288 -5.28 9.03 -29.10
C PHE A 288 -4.83 10.45 -29.47
N GLY A 289 -4.22 10.63 -30.64
CA GLY A 289 -3.74 11.95 -31.10
C GLY A 289 -4.78 12.77 -31.88
N VAL A 290 -5.93 12.19 -32.22
CA VAL A 290 -6.97 12.83 -33.03
C VAL A 290 -8.24 12.98 -32.18
N GLN A 291 -8.81 14.18 -32.13
CA GLN A 291 -10.01 14.48 -31.33
C GLN A 291 -11.30 13.87 -31.92
N ASP A 292 -11.37 13.70 -33.25
CA ASP A 292 -12.55 13.21 -33.96
C ASP A 292 -12.38 11.75 -34.41
N LEU A 293 -12.43 10.81 -33.45
CA LEU A 293 -12.42 9.38 -33.75
C LEU A 293 -13.82 8.90 -34.15
N ASN A 294 -13.92 8.09 -35.22
CA ASN A 294 -15.20 7.53 -35.64
C ASN A 294 -15.62 6.37 -34.72
N LEU A 295 -16.48 6.70 -33.74
CA LEU A 295 -17.03 5.76 -32.76
C LEU A 295 -18.40 5.18 -33.16
N THR A 296 -18.78 5.26 -34.45
CA THR A 296 -20.12 4.85 -34.91
C THR A 296 -20.39 3.37 -34.63
N GLY A 297 -21.51 3.10 -33.95
CA GLY A 297 -21.88 1.75 -33.52
C GLY A 297 -21.46 1.39 -32.09
N SER A 298 -20.75 2.28 -31.39
CA SER A 298 -20.58 2.19 -29.95
C SER A 298 -21.94 2.30 -29.25
N SER A 299 -22.16 1.48 -28.22
CA SER A 299 -23.43 1.44 -27.50
C SER A 299 -23.19 0.97 -26.08
N TRP A 300 -24.04 1.38 -25.16
CA TRP A 300 -23.94 0.95 -23.77
C TRP A 300 -25.32 0.57 -23.23
N ASN A 301 -25.32 -0.43 -22.35
CA ASN A 301 -26.46 -0.91 -21.60
C ASN A 301 -25.95 -1.35 -20.21
N ASP A 302 -26.83 -1.56 -19.24
CA ASP A 302 -26.43 -1.94 -17.87
C ASP A 302 -25.66 -3.27 -17.81
N SER A 303 -25.91 -4.16 -18.77
CA SER A 303 -25.30 -5.48 -18.87
C SER A 303 -24.20 -5.60 -19.93
N ILE A 304 -24.23 -4.80 -20.99
CA ILE A 304 -23.31 -4.92 -22.14
C ILE A 304 -22.90 -3.54 -22.62
N ALA A 305 -21.60 -3.31 -22.77
CA ALA A 305 -21.01 -2.11 -23.35
C ALA A 305 -20.19 -2.50 -24.59
N ARG A 306 -20.36 -1.77 -25.68
CA ARG A 306 -19.67 -1.99 -26.95
C ARG A 306 -18.95 -0.72 -27.35
N LEU A 307 -17.63 -0.81 -27.50
CA LEU A 307 -16.80 0.25 -28.06
C LEU A 307 -16.40 -0.14 -29.47
N VAL A 308 -16.69 0.72 -30.44
CA VAL A 308 -16.40 0.50 -31.85
C VAL A 308 -15.45 1.58 -32.33
N LEU A 309 -14.30 1.18 -32.88
CA LEU A 309 -13.31 2.08 -33.48
C LEU A 309 -13.22 1.79 -34.97
N THR A 310 -13.62 2.74 -35.82
CA THR A 310 -13.56 2.60 -37.27
C THR A 310 -12.44 3.44 -37.86
N TYR A 311 -11.62 2.84 -38.71
CA TYR A 311 -10.54 3.49 -39.44
C TYR A 311 -10.75 3.34 -40.95
N ASP A 312 -10.77 4.46 -41.67
CA ASP A 312 -11.11 4.50 -43.09
C ASP A 312 -9.98 3.95 -44.01
N SER A 313 -8.73 4.08 -43.58
CA SER A 313 -7.54 3.71 -44.36
C SER A 313 -6.55 2.85 -43.54
N LEU A 314 -6.94 1.61 -43.24
CA LEU A 314 -6.05 0.60 -42.68
C LEU A 314 -5.84 -0.56 -43.65
N PHE A 315 -4.58 -0.83 -43.99
CA PHE A 315 -4.20 -1.85 -44.98
C PHE A 315 -4.95 -1.71 -46.32
N GLY A 316 -5.27 -0.47 -46.72
CA GLY A 316 -6.01 -0.16 -47.96
C GLY A 316 -7.53 -0.38 -47.90
N THR A 317 -8.10 -0.67 -46.73
CA THR A 317 -9.55 -0.89 -46.54
C THR A 317 -10.07 -0.20 -45.27
N MET A 318 -11.39 -0.07 -45.15
CA MET A 318 -12.02 0.35 -43.90
C MET A 318 -12.03 -0.82 -42.91
N VAL A 319 -11.41 -0.64 -41.76
CA VAL A 319 -11.30 -1.67 -40.70
C VAL A 319 -11.99 -1.16 -39.45
N THR A 320 -12.83 -1.99 -38.85
CA THR A 320 -13.56 -1.67 -37.62
C THR A 320 -13.22 -2.65 -36.51
N PHE A 321 -12.78 -2.12 -35.37
CA PHE A 321 -12.52 -2.89 -34.15
C PHE A 321 -13.71 -2.77 -33.22
N LYS A 322 -14.23 -3.87 -32.71
CA LYS A 322 -15.35 -3.89 -31.76
C LYS A 322 -14.94 -4.59 -30.48
N PHE A 323 -14.93 -3.85 -29.38
CA PHE A 323 -14.69 -4.36 -28.04
C PHE A 323 -16.04 -4.58 -27.36
N THR A 324 -16.34 -5.82 -26.97
CA THR A 324 -17.59 -6.15 -26.28
C THR A 324 -17.31 -6.48 -24.82
N LEU A 325 -17.75 -5.61 -23.92
CA LEU A 325 -17.66 -5.78 -22.48
C LEU A 325 -19.02 -6.20 -21.93
N ALA A 326 -19.03 -7.15 -21.00
CA ALA A 326 -20.23 -7.60 -20.30
C ALA A 326 -20.08 -7.40 -18.80
N ASN A 327 -21.13 -6.90 -18.15
CA ASN A 327 -21.21 -6.72 -16.70
C ASN A 327 -22.13 -7.79 -16.10
N ARG A 328 -21.60 -8.62 -15.19
CA ARG A 328 -22.32 -9.74 -14.59
C ARG A 328 -22.18 -9.73 -13.07
N PHE A 329 -23.28 -10.03 -12.37
CA PHE A 329 -23.28 -10.20 -10.92
C PHE A 329 -22.83 -11.62 -10.55
N TYR A 330 -21.70 -11.75 -9.87
CA TYR A 330 -21.19 -13.03 -9.39
C TYR A 330 -21.63 -13.26 -7.95
N ARG A 331 -22.43 -14.30 -7.72
CA ARG A 331 -22.98 -14.63 -6.39
C ARG A 331 -21.90 -14.92 -5.34
N VAL A 332 -20.77 -15.53 -5.76
CA VAL A 332 -19.67 -15.90 -4.87
C VAL A 332 -18.94 -14.67 -4.32
N SER A 333 -18.75 -13.64 -5.14
CA SER A 333 -18.10 -12.40 -4.73
C SER A 333 -19.07 -11.32 -4.25
N ALA A 334 -20.39 -11.56 -4.40
CA ALA A 334 -21.47 -10.60 -4.15
C ALA A 334 -21.23 -9.23 -4.82
N ARG A 335 -20.57 -9.22 -5.98
CA ARG A 335 -20.16 -8.00 -6.70
C ARG A 335 -20.41 -8.14 -8.19
N TYR A 336 -20.54 -6.99 -8.85
CA TYR A 336 -20.60 -6.86 -10.30
C TYR A 336 -19.19 -6.84 -10.88
N TRP A 337 -18.91 -7.77 -11.78
CA TRP A 337 -17.64 -7.86 -12.50
C TRP A 337 -17.88 -7.61 -13.98
N PHE A 338 -17.01 -6.81 -14.58
CA PHE A 338 -16.99 -6.64 -16.02
C PHE A 338 -15.92 -7.55 -16.63
N THR A 339 -16.23 -8.11 -17.79
CA THR A 339 -15.34 -8.96 -18.59
C THR A 339 -15.35 -8.45 -20.02
N LEU A 340 -14.18 -8.28 -20.64
CA LEU A 340 -14.09 -8.13 -22.09
C LEU A 340 -14.30 -9.52 -22.70
N GLU A 341 -15.47 -9.76 -23.27
CA GLU A 341 -15.80 -11.09 -23.81
C GLU A 341 -14.98 -11.32 -25.09
N ASN A 342 -15.25 -10.49 -26.09
CA ASN A 342 -14.73 -10.68 -27.43
C ASN A 342 -14.26 -9.35 -28.02
N LEU A 343 -13.18 -9.42 -28.78
CA LEU A 343 -12.70 -8.36 -29.65
C LEU A 343 -12.86 -8.83 -31.11
N GLU A 344 -13.67 -8.11 -31.86
CA GLU A 344 -13.93 -8.41 -33.27
C GLU A 344 -13.22 -7.42 -34.18
N ILE A 345 -12.57 -7.92 -35.24
CA ILE A 345 -11.97 -7.09 -36.29
C ILE A 345 -12.75 -7.34 -37.58
N HIS A 346 -13.45 -6.31 -38.06
CA HIS A 346 -14.23 -6.35 -39.29
C HIS A 346 -13.39 -5.71 -40.40
N SER A 347 -13.01 -6.50 -41.42
CA SER A 347 -12.24 -6.03 -42.58
C SER A 347 -12.70 -6.73 -43.86
N ASN A 348 -13.08 -5.96 -44.87
CA ASN A 348 -13.44 -6.44 -46.23
C ASN A 348 -14.36 -7.69 -46.25
N GLY A 349 -15.41 -7.67 -45.43
CA GLY A 349 -16.38 -8.77 -45.29
C GLY A 349 -15.91 -9.99 -44.48
N SER A 350 -14.67 -10.00 -44.01
CA SER A 350 -14.14 -10.98 -43.06
C SER A 350 -14.22 -10.45 -41.63
N VAL A 351 -14.52 -11.34 -40.67
CA VAL A 351 -14.55 -11.03 -39.24
C VAL A 351 -13.55 -11.94 -38.53
N ALA A 352 -12.57 -11.34 -37.85
CA ALA A 352 -11.69 -12.07 -36.95
C ALA A 352 -12.18 -11.92 -35.51
N TYR A 353 -12.26 -13.04 -34.79
CA TYR A 353 -12.72 -13.10 -33.40
C TYR A 353 -11.54 -13.41 -32.48
N PHE A 354 -11.40 -12.59 -31.44
CA PHE A 354 -10.44 -12.80 -30.35
C PHE A 354 -11.19 -12.87 -29.02
N ASN A 355 -11.02 -13.98 -28.31
CA ASN A 355 -11.51 -14.14 -26.95
C ASN A 355 -10.56 -13.43 -25.99
N ALA A 356 -11.11 -12.56 -25.16
CA ALA A 356 -10.36 -11.73 -24.22
C ALA A 356 -10.79 -11.95 -22.76
N SER A 357 -11.29 -13.16 -22.44
CA SER A 357 -11.94 -13.47 -21.16
C SER A 357 -11.06 -13.28 -19.92
N GLN A 358 -9.73 -13.23 -20.09
CA GLN A 358 -8.79 -12.92 -19.02
C GLN A 358 -8.75 -11.44 -18.65
N VAL A 359 -9.26 -10.55 -19.50
CA VAL A 359 -9.45 -9.12 -19.24
C VAL A 359 -10.75 -8.96 -18.44
N THR A 360 -10.62 -9.02 -17.12
CA THR A 360 -11.74 -9.00 -16.17
C THR A 360 -11.40 -8.19 -14.93
N GLY A 361 -12.39 -7.52 -14.35
CA GLY A 361 -12.23 -6.77 -13.11
C GLY A 361 -13.57 -6.43 -12.45
N PRO A 362 -13.55 -5.95 -11.20
CA PRO A 362 -14.74 -5.37 -10.57
C PRO A 362 -15.22 -4.15 -11.38
N SER A 363 -16.54 -4.04 -11.61
CA SER A 363 -17.15 -2.93 -12.40
C SER A 363 -16.89 -1.52 -11.88
N ILE A 364 -16.44 -1.38 -10.63
CA ILE A 364 -16.09 -0.09 -9.99
C ILE A 364 -14.69 0.37 -10.39
N TYR A 365 -13.83 -0.57 -10.79
CA TYR A 365 -12.42 -0.36 -11.09
C TYR A 365 -12.19 -0.38 -12.61
N SER A 366 -11.05 0.18 -13.03
CA SER A 366 -10.52 0.01 -14.38
C SER A 366 -9.68 -1.26 -14.46
N PHE A 367 -9.55 -1.87 -15.63
CA PHE A 367 -8.59 -2.96 -15.85
C PHE A 367 -7.33 -2.38 -16.47
N HIS A 368 -6.16 -2.74 -15.95
CA HIS A 368 -4.87 -2.27 -16.43
C HIS A 368 -3.92 -3.44 -16.70
N CYS A 369 -3.13 -3.36 -17.77
CA CYS A 369 -2.12 -4.37 -18.09
C CYS A 369 -0.98 -3.79 -18.92
N GLU A 370 0.26 -4.09 -18.54
CA GLU A 370 1.45 -3.58 -19.23
C GLU A 370 1.58 -4.12 -20.66
N HIS A 371 1.24 -5.40 -20.87
CA HIS A 371 1.32 -6.02 -22.19
C HIS A 371 0.11 -6.91 -22.46
N VAL A 372 -0.63 -6.58 -23.53
CA VAL A 372 -1.77 -7.36 -24.01
C VAL A 372 -1.51 -7.70 -25.48
N SER A 373 -1.16 -8.94 -25.76
CA SER A 373 -0.84 -9.42 -27.11
C SER A 373 -1.72 -10.59 -27.52
N SER A 374 -1.83 -10.80 -28.83
CA SER A 374 -2.43 -11.98 -29.43
C SER A 374 -1.40 -12.99 -29.96
N GLU A 375 -0.12 -12.65 -29.94
CA GLU A 375 0.96 -13.48 -30.48
C GLU A 375 1.29 -14.61 -29.52
N ASN A 376 1.34 -15.87 -29.98
CA ASN A 376 1.47 -17.12 -29.20
C ASN A 376 2.77 -17.28 -28.35
N GLU A 377 3.16 -16.26 -27.60
CA GLU A 377 4.16 -16.34 -26.53
C GLU A 377 3.44 -16.52 -25.18
N ASP A 378 4.11 -17.09 -24.18
CA ASP A 378 3.49 -17.52 -22.93
C ASP A 378 2.78 -16.34 -22.21
N GLY A 379 1.44 -16.38 -22.09
CA GLY A 379 0.66 -15.42 -21.29
C GLY A 379 -0.35 -14.55 -22.03
N ASN A 380 -0.72 -14.88 -23.28
CA ASN A 380 -1.65 -14.06 -24.05
C ASN A 380 -3.02 -13.89 -23.41
N LEU A 381 -3.47 -12.63 -23.34
CA LEU A 381 -4.83 -12.31 -22.94
C LEU A 381 -5.81 -12.37 -24.13
N LEU A 382 -5.32 -12.23 -25.37
CA LEU A 382 -6.15 -12.23 -26.58
C LEU A 382 -5.94 -13.52 -27.38
N VAL A 383 -6.90 -14.42 -27.30
CA VAL A 383 -6.81 -15.73 -27.96
C VAL A 383 -7.67 -15.72 -29.23
N PRO A 384 -7.08 -15.86 -30.44
CA PRO A 384 -7.86 -15.95 -31.66
C PRO A 384 -8.67 -17.25 -31.70
N ASP A 385 -9.91 -17.17 -32.21
CA ASP A 385 -10.80 -18.34 -32.32
C ASP A 385 -10.30 -19.33 -33.41
N THR A 386 -9.70 -18.81 -34.47
CA THR A 386 -9.09 -19.61 -35.55
C THR A 386 -7.57 -19.44 -35.57
N GLN A 387 -6.82 -20.53 -35.42
CA GLN A 387 -5.36 -20.56 -35.55
C GLN A 387 -4.92 -21.24 -36.85
N PRO A 388 -3.99 -20.65 -37.63
CA PRO A 388 -3.31 -19.36 -37.42
C PRO A 388 -4.20 -18.16 -37.79
N SER A 389 -4.16 -17.09 -36.97
CA SER A 389 -4.85 -15.84 -37.29
C SER A 389 -4.01 -14.97 -38.22
N LEU A 390 -4.63 -14.44 -39.28
CA LEU A 390 -3.99 -13.45 -40.16
C LEU A 390 -3.81 -12.08 -39.49
N TRP A 391 -4.64 -11.83 -38.47
CA TRP A 391 -4.63 -10.64 -37.65
C TRP A 391 -3.87 -10.89 -36.36
N GLN A 392 -3.06 -9.92 -35.97
CA GLN A 392 -2.42 -9.87 -34.68
C GLN A 392 -2.57 -8.47 -34.11
N MET A 393 -2.59 -8.35 -32.78
CA MET A 393 -2.62 -7.05 -32.12
C MET A 393 -1.77 -7.07 -30.87
N THR A 394 -1.16 -5.93 -30.59
CA THR A 394 -0.45 -5.71 -29.33
C THR A 394 -0.81 -4.35 -28.78
N PHE A 395 -1.11 -4.36 -27.48
CA PHE A 395 -1.28 -3.16 -26.68
C PHE A 395 -0.16 -3.11 -25.65
N ARG A 396 0.43 -1.93 -25.47
CA ARG A 396 1.28 -1.62 -24.31
C ARG A 396 0.56 -0.63 -23.42
N ASP A 397 0.66 -0.86 -22.12
CA ASP A 397 0.06 -0.02 -21.08
C ASP A 397 -1.45 0.14 -21.32
N PHE A 398 -2.16 -0.99 -21.46
CA PHE A 398 -3.57 -1.05 -21.80
C PHE A 398 -4.43 -0.77 -20.56
N GLN A 399 -5.33 0.20 -20.65
CA GLN A 399 -6.31 0.50 -19.60
C GLN A 399 -7.72 0.67 -20.17
N ILE A 400 -8.70 -0.01 -19.58
CA ILE A 400 -10.10 0.05 -20.01
C ILE A 400 -11.06 0.05 -18.82
N GLN A 401 -12.12 0.83 -18.92
CA GLN A 401 -13.20 0.88 -17.94
C GLN A 401 -14.55 1.08 -18.62
N ALA A 402 -15.57 0.39 -18.12
CA ALA A 402 -16.95 0.53 -18.58
C ALA A 402 -17.94 0.55 -17.42
N PHE A 403 -19.18 0.98 -17.71
CA PHE A 403 -20.35 0.99 -16.82
C PHE A 403 -20.29 2.04 -15.70
N ASN A 404 -19.35 1.93 -14.76
CA ASN A 404 -19.28 2.78 -13.57
C ASN A 404 -18.12 3.77 -13.65
N VAL A 405 -18.19 4.67 -14.63
CA VAL A 405 -17.22 5.74 -14.84
C VAL A 405 -17.72 7.01 -14.16
N THR A 406 -16.90 7.59 -13.28
CA THR A 406 -17.20 8.84 -12.57
C THR A 406 -16.26 9.95 -13.06
N GLY A 407 -16.78 10.87 -13.87
CA GLY A 407 -15.98 11.92 -14.52
C GLY A 407 -15.25 11.42 -15.78
N GLU A 408 -14.32 12.20 -16.31
CA GLU A 408 -13.49 11.84 -17.50
C GLU A 408 -12.18 11.13 -17.10
N GLN A 409 -12.13 10.51 -15.92
CA GLN A 409 -10.93 9.86 -15.38
C GLN A 409 -11.21 8.39 -15.07
N PHE A 410 -10.15 7.58 -15.15
CA PHE A 410 -10.22 6.18 -14.74
C PHE A 410 -10.33 6.06 -13.22
N SER A 411 -11.15 5.13 -12.77
CA SER A 411 -11.15 4.64 -11.39
C SER A 411 -9.88 3.82 -11.11
N TYR A 412 -9.71 3.44 -9.84
CA TYR A 412 -8.63 2.56 -9.38
C TYR A 412 -8.40 1.37 -10.32
N ALA A 413 -7.14 1.05 -10.60
CA ALA A 413 -6.75 0.04 -11.57
C ALA A 413 -6.65 -1.36 -10.95
N SER A 414 -7.25 -2.34 -11.60
CA SER A 414 -7.09 -3.76 -11.36
C SER A 414 -6.09 -4.31 -12.37
N ASP A 415 -4.88 -4.60 -11.90
CA ASP A 415 -3.81 -5.11 -12.76
C ASP A 415 -4.03 -6.56 -13.20
N CYS A 416 -3.59 -6.87 -14.42
CA CYS A 416 -3.63 -8.24 -14.98
C CYS A 416 -2.66 -9.22 -14.30
N ALA A 417 -1.65 -8.72 -13.59
CA ALA A 417 -0.67 -9.53 -12.89
C ALA A 417 -1.00 -9.61 -11.39
N GLY A 418 -1.23 -10.83 -10.91
CA GLY A 418 -1.27 -11.09 -9.46
C GLY A 418 0.14 -11.03 -8.86
N PHE A 419 0.23 -10.77 -7.55
CA PHE A 419 1.52 -10.75 -6.82
C PHE A 419 2.36 -12.00 -7.02
N PHE A 420 1.71 -13.16 -7.16
CA PHE A 420 2.35 -14.45 -7.44
C PHE A 420 1.55 -15.20 -8.50
N SER A 421 2.26 -15.68 -9.52
CA SER A 421 1.65 -16.58 -10.52
C SER A 421 1.31 -17.93 -9.90
N PRO A 422 0.38 -18.70 -10.49
CA PRO A 422 0.08 -20.06 -10.04
C PRO A 422 1.32 -20.95 -9.96
N GLY A 423 2.26 -20.80 -10.90
CA GLY A 423 3.54 -21.52 -10.88
C GLY A 423 4.41 -21.16 -9.67
N ILE A 424 4.51 -19.88 -9.32
CA ILE A 424 5.25 -19.44 -8.13
C ILE A 424 4.58 -19.96 -6.85
N TRP A 425 3.25 -19.94 -6.77
CA TRP A 425 2.51 -20.50 -5.63
C TRP A 425 2.79 -21.99 -5.41
N MET A 426 2.73 -22.78 -6.48
CA MET A 426 3.03 -24.22 -6.41
C MET A 426 4.50 -24.46 -6.01
N GLY A 427 5.43 -23.67 -6.54
CA GLY A 427 6.85 -23.74 -6.17
C GLY A 427 7.12 -23.34 -4.72
N LEU A 428 6.49 -22.27 -4.24
CA LEU A 428 6.67 -21.77 -2.86
C LEU A 428 6.07 -22.75 -1.85
N LEU A 429 4.87 -23.26 -2.11
CA LEU A 429 4.21 -24.23 -1.25
C LEU A 429 5.03 -25.53 -1.12
N THR A 430 5.51 -26.07 -2.25
CA THR A 430 6.33 -27.29 -2.25
C THR A 430 7.68 -27.08 -1.59
N SER A 431 8.34 -25.95 -1.84
CA SER A 431 9.63 -25.62 -1.23
C SER A 431 9.51 -25.46 0.29
N LEU A 432 8.47 -24.76 0.76
CA LEU A 432 8.21 -24.58 2.19
C LEU A 432 7.92 -25.92 2.88
N PHE A 433 7.17 -26.79 2.22
CA PHE A 433 6.89 -28.14 2.72
C PHE A 433 8.15 -29.01 2.84
N MET A 434 9.01 -29.00 1.81
CA MET A 434 10.28 -29.74 1.86
C MET A 434 11.24 -29.17 2.91
N LEU A 435 11.26 -27.85 3.07
CA LEU A 435 12.05 -27.18 4.11
C LEU A 435 11.55 -27.55 5.51
N PHE A 436 10.24 -27.66 5.70
CA PHE A 436 9.66 -28.14 6.96
C PHE A 436 10.12 -29.56 7.30
N ILE A 437 10.06 -30.50 6.34
CA ILE A 437 10.54 -31.87 6.54
C ILE A 437 12.05 -31.88 6.85
N PHE A 438 12.83 -31.10 6.11
CA PHE A 438 14.28 -31.03 6.29
C PHE A 438 14.66 -30.49 7.67
N THR A 439 14.04 -29.39 8.11
CA THR A 439 14.29 -28.80 9.43
C THR A 439 13.89 -29.73 10.56
N TYR A 440 12.77 -30.47 10.42
CA TYR A 440 12.37 -31.49 11.38
C TYR A 440 13.39 -32.65 11.44
N GLY A 441 13.85 -33.15 10.28
CA GLY A 441 14.89 -34.17 10.22
C GLY A 441 16.20 -33.70 10.85
N LEU A 442 16.61 -32.47 10.58
CA LEU A 442 17.81 -31.86 11.17
C LEU A 442 17.67 -31.70 12.70
N HIS A 443 16.50 -31.26 13.18
CA HIS A 443 16.20 -31.14 14.60
C HIS A 443 16.33 -32.50 15.32
N MET A 444 15.84 -33.59 14.71
CA MET A 444 15.96 -34.93 15.26
C MET A 444 17.42 -35.42 15.31
N ILE A 445 18.22 -35.14 14.26
CA ILE A 445 19.65 -35.47 14.24
C ILE A 445 20.41 -34.69 15.33
N LEU A 446 20.14 -33.40 15.47
CA LEU A 446 20.76 -32.56 16.50
C LEU A 446 20.36 -32.97 17.94
N SER A 447 19.24 -33.68 18.08
CA SER A 447 18.76 -34.19 19.37
C SER A 447 19.33 -35.57 19.73
N LEU A 448 20.15 -36.18 18.86
CA LEU A 448 20.81 -37.45 19.17
C LEU A 448 21.86 -37.24 20.25
N LYS A 449 21.54 -37.67 21.48
CA LYS A 449 22.51 -37.79 22.57
C LYS A 449 23.27 -39.10 22.40
N THR A 450 24.59 -39.03 22.32
CA THR A 450 25.44 -40.22 22.42
C THR A 450 25.29 -40.79 23.83
N MET A 451 25.08 -42.11 23.96
CA MET A 451 25.11 -42.76 25.27
C MET A 451 26.45 -42.47 25.94
N ASP A 452 26.39 -41.96 27.17
CA ASP A 452 27.57 -41.78 27.98
C ASP A 452 28.14 -43.18 28.27
N ARG A 453 29.30 -43.49 27.69
CA ARG A 453 29.94 -44.82 27.80
C ARG A 453 30.60 -45.03 29.17
N PHE A 454 30.27 -44.19 30.14
CA PHE A 454 30.81 -44.21 31.49
C PHE A 454 29.71 -43.97 32.52
N ASP A 455 28.70 -44.83 32.56
CA ASP A 455 28.03 -45.13 33.84
C ASP A 455 29.03 -45.93 34.70
N ASP A 456 29.93 -45.19 35.35
CA ASP A 456 30.78 -45.69 36.41
C ASP A 456 29.89 -46.15 37.56
N HIS A 457 30.02 -47.41 37.98
CA HIS A 457 29.20 -48.03 39.02
C HIS A 457 29.46 -47.44 40.44
N LYS A 458 30.18 -46.31 40.52
CA LYS A 458 30.61 -45.60 41.72
C LYS A 458 30.46 -44.07 41.64
N GLY A 459 29.61 -43.53 40.76
CA GLY A 459 29.19 -42.12 40.86
C GLY A 459 28.28 -41.90 42.08
N PRO A 460 28.57 -40.91 42.96
CA PRO A 460 27.89 -40.80 44.25
C PRO A 460 26.39 -40.50 44.11
N THR A 461 25.59 -41.24 44.87
CA THR A 461 24.17 -40.95 45.10
C THR A 461 24.01 -39.55 45.69
N ILE A 462 23.09 -38.79 45.09
CA ILE A 462 22.62 -37.46 45.50
C ILE A 462 22.56 -37.35 47.03
N THR A 463 23.39 -36.49 47.62
CA THR A 463 23.23 -36.07 49.02
C THR A 463 22.25 -34.91 49.07
N LEU A 464 21.00 -35.22 49.40
CA LEU A 464 20.08 -34.25 49.98
C LEU A 464 20.46 -34.07 51.46
N THR A 465 20.98 -32.89 51.81
CA THR A 465 20.83 -32.35 53.17
C THR A 465 20.49 -30.87 53.09
N GLN A 466 19.23 -30.63 53.40
CA GLN A 466 18.62 -29.43 54.00
C GLN A 466 19.54 -28.74 55.03
N ILE A 467 19.13 -27.51 55.44
CA ILE A 467 19.57 -26.70 56.62
C ILE A 467 20.39 -25.46 56.18
N VAL A 468 20.02 -24.19 56.41
CA VAL A 468 18.97 -23.50 57.21
C VAL A 468 18.30 -22.44 56.34
#